data_AF-A0A087M4W3-F1
#
_entry.id   AF-A0A087M4W3-F1
#
_cell.length_a   1.000
_cell.length_b   1.000
_cell.length_c   1.000
_cell.angle_alpha   90.00
_cell.angle_beta   90.00
_cell.angle_gamma   90.00
#
_symmetry.space_group_name_H-M   'P 1'
#
loop_
_entity.id
_entity.type
_entity.pdbx_description
1 polymer ?
#
loop_
_entity_poly.entity_id
_entity_poly.type
_entity_poly.pdbx_seq_one_letter_code
_entity_poly.pdbx_strand_id
1 'polypeptide(L)'
;MKFGIFLVAAGLMMATPAMALTVGEAEAVVGIVEQLADETGEGMVADAAEIFFDYDALGANLIPAAGFDRASWVTAYDAVASGYMAVIPLDEFNAVFEEPLALLEASALADDQKAMMREHIVGLVAEAQATREQGMVHADIVRPLEGRLHALFFGEFGE
;
A
#
# COMPACT_ATOMS: atom_id res chain seq x y z
N MET A 1 25.22 -58.38 -1.53
CA MET A 1 25.45 -57.22 -2.42
C MET A 1 24.97 -55.97 -1.68
N LYS A 2 25.87 -55.01 -1.46
CA LYS A 2 25.60 -53.65 -0.95
C LYS A 2 25.05 -52.78 -2.07
N PHE A 3 23.93 -52.09 -1.90
CA PHE A 3 23.53 -50.83 -2.56
C PHE A 3 22.25 -50.35 -1.85
N GLY A 4 22.05 -49.13 -1.38
CA GLY A 4 22.82 -47.89 -1.30
C GLY A 4 21.90 -46.92 -0.55
N ILE A 5 22.38 -46.29 0.52
CA ILE A 5 21.60 -45.31 1.29
C ILE A 5 21.46 -44.05 0.43
N PHE A 6 20.24 -43.70 0.02
CA PHE A 6 19.95 -42.38 -0.53
C PHE A 6 19.96 -41.36 0.61
N LEU A 7 21.09 -40.65 0.73
CA LEU A 7 21.20 -39.41 1.49
C LEU A 7 20.48 -38.32 0.69
N VAL A 8 19.25 -37.99 1.07
CA VAL A 8 18.59 -36.77 0.62
C VAL A 8 19.20 -35.62 1.42
N ALA A 9 20.14 -34.92 0.81
CA ALA A 9 20.73 -33.71 1.37
C ALA A 9 19.68 -32.59 1.38
N ALA A 10 19.53 -31.97 2.55
CA ALA A 10 18.62 -30.88 2.83
C ALA A 10 18.92 -29.65 1.97
N GLY A 11 17.85 -29.06 1.41
CA GLY A 11 17.80 -27.67 1.01
C GLY A 11 16.76 -26.97 1.87
N LEU A 12 17.12 -26.55 3.09
CA LEU A 12 16.42 -25.46 3.74
C LEU A 12 16.69 -24.23 2.87
N MET A 13 15.74 -23.90 1.98
CA MET A 13 15.67 -22.55 1.46
C MET A 13 15.50 -21.65 2.68
N MET A 14 16.57 -20.96 3.07
CA MET A 14 16.44 -19.83 3.97
C MET A 14 15.64 -18.80 3.20
N ALA A 15 14.31 -18.83 3.37
CA ALA A 15 13.50 -17.66 3.13
C ALA A 15 14.10 -16.58 4.02
N THR A 16 14.86 -15.66 3.42
CA THR A 16 15.17 -14.39 4.06
C THR A 16 13.83 -13.86 4.54
N PRO A 17 13.64 -13.62 5.85
CA PRO A 17 12.40 -13.01 6.32
C PRO A 17 12.26 -11.74 5.50
N ALA A 18 11.15 -11.59 4.77
CA ALA A 18 10.74 -10.28 4.30
C ALA A 18 10.83 -9.40 5.55
N MET A 19 11.75 -8.43 5.53
CA MET A 19 12.03 -7.60 6.70
C MET A 19 10.69 -7.00 7.10
N ALA A 20 10.17 -7.43 8.25
CA ALA A 20 8.90 -6.93 8.73
C ALA A 20 9.06 -5.43 8.95
N LEU A 21 8.16 -4.64 8.36
CA LEU A 21 8.09 -3.19 8.58
C LEU A 21 8.30 -2.90 10.06
N THR A 22 9.18 -1.96 10.39
CA THR A 22 9.38 -1.50 11.76
C THR A 22 8.57 -0.23 12.03
N VAL A 23 8.31 0.08 13.29
CA VAL A 23 7.66 1.35 13.69
C VAL A 23 8.45 2.55 13.16
N GLY A 24 9.79 2.51 13.25
CA GLY A 24 10.65 3.59 12.77
C GLY A 24 10.60 3.76 11.25
N GLU A 25 10.54 2.67 10.48
CA GLU A 25 10.36 2.74 9.02
C GLU A 25 8.98 3.29 8.67
N ALA A 26 7.92 2.88 9.37
CA ALA A 26 6.57 3.40 9.14
C ALA A 26 6.49 4.90 9.43
N GLU A 27 7.05 5.36 10.56
CA GLU A 27 7.13 6.78 10.90
C GLU A 27 7.94 7.59 9.89
N ALA A 28 9.06 7.04 9.41
CA ALA A 28 9.90 7.67 8.41
C ALA A 28 9.17 7.81 7.07
N VAL A 29 8.51 6.74 6.59
CA VAL A 29 7.70 6.79 5.36
C VAL A 29 6.64 7.89 5.47
N VAL A 30 5.83 7.90 6.54
CA VAL A 30 4.77 8.90 6.71
C VAL A 30 5.36 10.32 6.77
N GLY A 31 6.44 10.53 7.54
CA GLY A 31 7.06 11.85 7.66
C GLY A 31 7.73 12.35 6.38
N ILE A 32 8.21 11.46 5.52
CA ILE A 32 8.73 11.81 4.19
C ILE A 32 7.59 12.19 3.27
N VAL A 33 6.52 11.37 3.21
CA VAL A 33 5.38 11.64 2.33
C VAL A 33 4.69 12.94 2.74
N GLU A 34 4.56 13.27 4.02
CA GLU A 34 4.07 14.59 4.48
C GLU A 34 4.90 15.74 3.90
N GLN A 35 6.23 15.67 3.95
CA GLN A 35 7.09 16.72 3.40
C GLN A 35 6.97 16.81 1.87
N LEU A 36 6.91 15.67 1.18
CA LEU A 36 6.72 15.65 -0.27
C LEU A 36 5.32 16.18 -0.65
N ALA A 37 4.31 15.90 0.16
CA ALA A 37 2.94 16.37 -0.03
C ALA A 37 2.84 17.89 0.17
N ASP A 38 3.56 18.47 1.14
CA ASP A 38 3.66 19.93 1.32
C ASP A 38 4.27 20.63 0.09
N GLU A 39 5.22 19.97 -0.60
CA GLU A 39 5.87 20.51 -1.79
C GLU A 39 5.05 20.33 -3.07
N THR A 40 4.36 19.18 -3.20
CA THR A 40 3.71 18.76 -4.45
C THR A 40 2.20 18.98 -4.45
N GLY A 41 1.57 19.06 -3.28
CA GLY A 41 0.13 18.97 -3.11
C GLY A 41 -0.44 17.56 -3.29
N GLU A 42 0.41 16.53 -3.42
CA GLU A 42 0.01 15.15 -3.67
C GLU A 42 0.32 14.27 -2.46
N GLY A 43 -0.71 13.58 -1.97
CA GLY A 43 -0.62 12.71 -0.81
C GLY A 43 -0.25 11.27 -1.15
N MET A 44 -0.50 10.36 -0.21
CA MET A 44 -0.17 8.95 -0.40
C MET A 44 -1.15 8.27 -1.36
N VAL A 45 -0.63 7.53 -2.34
CA VAL A 45 -1.41 6.72 -3.28
C VAL A 45 -0.80 5.31 -3.33
N ALA A 46 -1.64 4.28 -3.33
CA ALA A 46 -1.16 2.90 -3.48
C ALA A 46 -0.35 2.74 -4.79
N ASP A 47 0.68 1.89 -4.77
CA ASP A 47 1.57 1.61 -5.90
C ASP A 47 2.37 2.82 -6.45
N ALA A 48 2.36 3.97 -5.77
CA ALA A 48 3.10 5.16 -6.18
C ALA A 48 4.53 5.25 -5.62
N ALA A 49 5.00 4.22 -4.91
CA ALA A 49 6.29 4.26 -4.21
C ALA A 49 7.47 4.61 -5.13
N GLU A 50 7.53 4.00 -6.32
CA GLU A 50 8.61 4.29 -7.28
C GLU A 50 8.59 5.74 -7.77
N ILE A 51 7.39 6.31 -7.96
CA ILE A 51 7.21 7.70 -8.39
C ILE A 51 7.75 8.65 -7.32
N PHE A 52 7.42 8.40 -6.04
CA PHE A 52 7.96 9.19 -4.94
C PHE A 52 9.49 9.09 -4.85
N PHE A 53 10.07 7.91 -5.07
CA PHE A 53 11.53 7.75 -5.08
C PHE A 53 12.19 8.55 -6.20
N ASP A 54 11.63 8.50 -7.41
CA ASP A 54 12.15 9.23 -8.56
C ASP A 54 12.02 10.74 -8.39
N TYR A 55 10.90 11.20 -7.82
CA TYR A 55 10.67 12.61 -7.55
C TYR A 55 11.61 13.15 -6.46
N ASP A 56 11.73 12.44 -5.34
CA ASP A 56 12.61 12.84 -4.23
C ASP A 56 14.08 12.99 -4.66
N ALA A 57 14.54 12.15 -5.60
CA ALA A 57 15.87 12.22 -6.18
C ALA A 57 16.14 13.51 -6.99
N LEU A 58 15.09 14.24 -7.38
CA LEU A 58 15.19 15.56 -8.03
C LEU A 58 15.20 16.72 -7.02
N GLY A 59 14.83 16.45 -5.77
CA GLY A 59 14.63 17.45 -4.72
C GLY A 59 15.58 17.28 -3.53
N ALA A 60 15.00 17.23 -2.34
CA ALA A 60 15.74 17.22 -1.06
C ALA A 60 16.39 15.86 -0.74
N ASN A 61 16.10 14.80 -1.52
CA ASN A 61 16.68 13.47 -1.37
C ASN A 61 16.43 12.88 0.04
N LEU A 62 15.22 13.08 0.55
CA LEU A 62 14.73 12.68 1.87
C LEU A 62 14.74 11.16 2.04
N ILE A 63 14.37 10.42 1.00
CA ILE A 63 14.24 8.95 1.05
C ILE A 63 15.62 8.30 1.27
N PRO A 64 16.67 8.60 0.45
CA PRO A 64 18.00 8.11 0.75
C PRO A 64 18.60 8.68 2.04
N ALA A 65 18.29 9.91 2.42
CA ALA A 65 18.75 10.50 3.67
C ALA A 65 18.20 9.78 4.92
N ALA A 66 17.00 9.21 4.82
CA ALA A 66 16.40 8.35 5.85
C ALA A 66 16.98 6.91 5.86
N GLY A 67 17.88 6.59 4.92
CA GLY A 67 18.55 5.29 4.85
C GLY A 67 17.84 4.26 3.98
N PHE A 68 16.79 4.64 3.26
CA PHE A 68 16.16 3.76 2.29
C PHE A 68 16.93 3.74 0.96
N ASP A 69 17.09 2.56 0.40
CA ASP A 69 17.33 2.42 -1.04
C ASP A 69 15.98 2.26 -1.75
N ARG A 70 15.99 2.18 -3.08
CA ARG A 70 14.75 2.03 -3.86
C ARG A 70 13.93 0.82 -3.44
N ALA A 71 14.57 -0.33 -3.23
CA ALA A 71 13.86 -1.57 -2.94
C ALA A 71 13.28 -1.55 -1.51
N SER A 72 14.03 -1.05 -0.53
CA SER A 72 13.54 -0.93 0.84
C SER A 72 12.49 0.17 0.98
N TRP A 73 12.59 1.26 0.20
CA TRP A 73 11.55 2.28 0.11
C TRP A 73 10.23 1.71 -0.40
N VAL A 74 10.24 1.06 -1.57
CA VAL A 74 9.03 0.46 -2.15
C VAL A 74 8.39 -0.52 -1.18
N THR A 75 9.19 -1.40 -0.59
CA THR A 75 8.71 -2.38 0.38
C THR A 75 8.08 -1.72 1.61
N ALA A 76 8.72 -0.69 2.18
CA ALA A 76 8.21 0.00 3.36
C ALA A 76 6.96 0.84 3.04
N TYR A 77 6.95 1.52 1.90
CA TYR A 77 5.82 2.31 1.43
C TYR A 77 4.58 1.43 1.22
N ASP A 78 4.71 0.32 0.49
CA ASP A 78 3.60 -0.58 0.21
C ASP A 78 3.08 -1.25 1.49
N ALA A 79 3.98 -1.58 2.43
CA ALA A 79 3.62 -2.09 3.74
C ALA A 79 2.83 -1.07 4.58
N VAL A 80 3.21 0.22 4.51
CA VAL A 80 2.46 1.31 5.17
C VAL A 80 1.11 1.52 4.50
N ALA A 81 1.04 1.56 3.16
CA ALA A 81 -0.19 1.74 2.42
C ALA A 81 -1.20 0.61 2.68
N SER A 82 -0.75 -0.64 2.52
CA SER A 82 -1.58 -1.82 2.78
C SER A 82 -1.96 -1.94 4.27
N GLY A 83 -1.02 -1.63 5.17
CA GLY A 83 -1.28 -1.57 6.61
C GLY A 83 -2.32 -0.51 6.97
N TYR A 84 -2.34 0.63 6.29
CA TYR A 84 -3.38 1.66 6.45
C TYR A 84 -4.73 1.12 6.00
N MET A 85 -4.80 0.52 4.80
CA MET A 85 -6.03 -0.11 4.31
C MET A 85 -6.57 -1.15 5.28
N ALA A 86 -5.69 -1.89 5.98
CA ALA A 86 -6.05 -2.90 6.98
C ALA A 86 -6.62 -2.33 8.28
N VAL A 87 -6.21 -1.13 8.71
CA VAL A 87 -6.71 -0.51 9.96
C VAL A 87 -8.07 0.15 9.80
N ILE A 88 -8.42 0.62 8.59
CA ILE A 88 -9.75 1.19 8.30
C ILE A 88 -10.82 0.16 8.68
N PRO A 89 -11.91 0.49 9.39
CA PRO A 89 -13.02 -0.44 9.62
C PRO A 89 -13.55 -1.06 8.33
N LEU A 90 -13.96 -2.34 8.35
CA LEU A 90 -14.34 -3.05 7.12
C LEU A 90 -15.56 -2.43 6.42
N ASP A 91 -16.52 -1.93 7.20
CA ASP A 91 -17.68 -1.19 6.71
C ASP A 91 -17.28 0.13 6.05
N GLU A 92 -16.40 0.90 6.67
CA GLU A 92 -15.85 2.13 6.07
C GLU A 92 -15.06 1.84 4.80
N PHE A 93 -14.23 0.80 4.80
CA PHE A 93 -13.48 0.37 3.63
C PHE A 93 -14.40 -0.01 2.46
N ASN A 94 -15.47 -0.77 2.73
CA ASN A 94 -16.43 -1.14 1.69
C ASN A 94 -17.22 0.07 1.17
N ALA A 95 -17.55 1.03 2.06
CA ALA A 95 -18.29 2.23 1.70
C ALA A 95 -17.59 3.10 0.64
N VAL A 96 -16.24 3.08 0.60
CA VAL A 96 -15.45 3.77 -0.44
C VAL A 96 -15.84 3.34 -1.86
N PHE A 97 -16.27 2.08 -2.04
CA PHE A 97 -16.64 1.54 -3.34
C PHE A 97 -18.14 1.60 -3.63
N GLU A 98 -18.98 1.68 -2.59
CA GLU A 98 -20.43 1.70 -2.73
C GLU A 98 -20.93 2.98 -3.43
N GLU A 99 -20.36 4.14 -3.10
CA GLU A 99 -20.77 5.42 -3.71
C GLU A 99 -20.47 5.47 -5.24
N PRO A 100 -19.24 5.17 -5.72
CA PRO A 100 -18.97 5.09 -7.16
C PRO A 100 -19.88 4.13 -7.91
N LEU A 101 -20.20 2.98 -7.30
CA LEU A 101 -21.16 2.02 -7.88
C LEU A 101 -22.57 2.60 -7.95
N ALA A 102 -23.05 3.24 -6.89
CA ALA A 102 -24.36 3.87 -6.88
C ALA A 102 -24.47 4.99 -7.92
N LEU A 103 -23.41 5.81 -8.07
CA LEU A 103 -23.32 6.84 -9.11
C LEU A 103 -23.33 6.24 -10.52
N LEU A 104 -22.61 5.13 -10.74
CA LEU A 104 -22.62 4.40 -12.00
C LEU A 104 -24.03 3.90 -12.34
N GLU A 105 -24.73 3.30 -11.37
CA GLU A 105 -26.10 2.81 -11.58
C GLU A 105 -27.07 3.95 -11.89
N ALA A 106 -26.93 5.09 -11.22
CA ALA A 106 -27.75 6.29 -11.44
C ALA A 106 -27.42 7.05 -12.73
N SER A 107 -26.29 6.74 -13.37
CA SER A 107 -25.84 7.44 -14.59
C SER A 107 -26.76 7.20 -15.80
N ALA A 108 -26.64 8.06 -16.81
CA ALA A 108 -27.37 7.95 -18.08
C ALA A 108 -26.68 7.03 -19.12
N LEU A 109 -25.66 6.27 -18.72
CA LEU A 109 -24.95 5.34 -19.60
C LEU A 109 -25.85 4.20 -20.07
N ALA A 110 -25.55 3.64 -21.23
CA ALA A 110 -26.24 2.45 -21.73
C ALA A 110 -25.92 1.22 -20.86
N ASP A 111 -26.82 0.24 -20.84
CA ASP A 111 -26.71 -0.92 -19.94
C ASP A 111 -25.43 -1.74 -20.17
N ASP A 112 -24.98 -1.84 -21.41
CA ASP A 112 -23.73 -2.51 -21.79
C ASP A 112 -22.49 -1.74 -21.27
N GLN A 113 -22.50 -0.41 -21.35
CA GLN A 113 -21.46 0.44 -20.80
C GLN A 113 -21.40 0.36 -19.27
N LYS A 114 -22.57 0.38 -18.61
CA LYS A 114 -22.66 0.17 -17.16
C LYS A 114 -22.12 -1.20 -16.77
N ALA A 115 -22.45 -2.25 -17.52
CA ALA A 115 -21.96 -3.59 -17.25
C ALA A 115 -20.42 -3.68 -17.32
N MET A 116 -19.80 -3.08 -18.35
CA MET A 116 -18.34 -3.04 -18.46
C MET A 116 -17.68 -2.28 -17.32
N MET A 117 -18.22 -1.11 -16.95
CA MET A 117 -17.68 -0.33 -15.83
C MET A 117 -17.85 -1.04 -14.49
N ARG A 118 -18.97 -1.74 -14.29
CA ARG A 118 -19.22 -2.53 -13.08
C ARG A 118 -18.21 -3.67 -12.95
N GLU A 119 -17.93 -4.38 -14.04
CA GLU A 119 -16.91 -5.44 -14.05
C GLU A 119 -15.53 -4.89 -13.68
N HIS A 120 -15.17 -3.72 -14.21
CA HIS A 120 -13.92 -3.07 -13.85
C HIS A 120 -13.86 -2.69 -12.36
N ILE A 121 -14.91 -2.08 -11.82
CA ILE A 121 -14.98 -1.70 -10.39
C ILE A 121 -14.90 -2.95 -9.50
N VAL A 122 -15.59 -4.04 -9.86
CA VAL A 122 -15.49 -5.31 -9.12
C VAL A 122 -14.05 -5.83 -9.07
N GLY A 123 -13.30 -5.70 -10.17
CA GLY A 123 -11.87 -6.01 -10.21
C GLY A 123 -11.06 -5.17 -9.23
N LEU A 124 -11.25 -3.84 -9.26
CA LEU A 124 -10.57 -2.91 -8.34
C LEU A 124 -10.90 -3.19 -6.86
N VAL A 125 -12.16 -3.52 -6.56
CA VAL A 125 -12.59 -3.89 -5.20
C VAL A 125 -11.86 -5.16 -4.74
N ALA A 126 -11.77 -6.17 -5.61
CA ALA A 126 -11.07 -7.41 -5.28
C ALA A 126 -9.57 -7.19 -5.06
N GLU A 127 -8.93 -6.35 -5.89
CA GLU A 127 -7.53 -5.96 -5.71
C GLU A 127 -7.34 -5.22 -4.37
N ALA A 128 -8.18 -4.23 -4.08
CA ALA A 128 -8.10 -3.49 -2.83
C ALA A 128 -8.32 -4.39 -1.60
N GLN A 129 -9.25 -5.35 -1.67
CA GLN A 129 -9.47 -6.35 -0.62
C GLN A 129 -8.23 -7.22 -0.41
N ALA A 130 -7.61 -7.69 -1.50
CA ALA A 130 -6.38 -8.47 -1.42
C ALA A 130 -5.23 -7.67 -0.78
N THR A 131 -5.07 -6.39 -1.17
CA THR A 131 -4.07 -5.50 -0.57
C THR A 131 -4.33 -5.28 0.91
N ARG A 132 -5.59 -5.05 1.29
CA ARG A 132 -6.01 -4.94 2.70
C ARG A 132 -5.64 -6.21 3.48
N GLU A 133 -5.97 -7.38 2.96
CA GLU A 133 -5.67 -8.67 3.60
C GLU A 133 -4.16 -8.87 3.80
N GLN A 134 -3.35 -8.54 2.79
CA GLN A 134 -1.89 -8.56 2.88
C GLN A 134 -1.38 -7.60 3.95
N GLY A 135 -1.99 -6.41 4.03
CA GLY A 135 -1.65 -5.37 5.01
C GLY A 135 -1.97 -5.71 6.46
N MET A 136 -2.75 -6.76 6.74
CA MET A 136 -3.10 -7.17 8.10
C MET A 136 -1.87 -7.46 8.97
N VAL A 137 -0.77 -7.91 8.36
CA VAL A 137 0.50 -8.16 9.08
C VAL A 137 1.19 -6.86 9.55
N HIS A 138 0.82 -5.71 8.96
CA HIS A 138 1.37 -4.38 9.26
C HIS A 138 0.42 -3.52 10.11
N ALA A 139 -0.84 -3.95 10.28
CA ALA A 139 -1.90 -3.15 10.91
C ALA A 139 -1.53 -2.63 12.31
N ASP A 140 -0.90 -3.45 13.17
CA ASP A 140 -0.52 -3.03 14.52
C ASP A 140 0.57 -1.95 14.54
N ILE A 141 1.45 -1.96 13.53
CA ILE A 141 2.55 -0.99 13.39
C ILE A 141 2.03 0.33 12.85
N VAL A 142 1.06 0.26 11.95
CA VAL A 142 0.48 1.42 11.26
C VAL A 142 -0.62 2.10 12.08
N ARG A 143 -1.34 1.38 12.94
CA ARG A 143 -2.46 1.93 13.74
C ARG A 143 -2.15 3.24 14.48
N PRO A 144 -0.98 3.44 15.11
CA PRO A 144 -0.67 4.72 15.76
C PRO A 144 -0.58 5.91 14.80
N LEU A 145 -0.40 5.65 13.50
CA LEU A 145 -0.24 6.64 12.43
C LEU A 145 -1.53 6.89 11.65
N GLU A 146 -2.63 6.21 12.00
CA GLU A 146 -3.90 6.22 11.26
C GLU A 146 -4.40 7.63 10.91
N GLY A 147 -4.38 8.57 11.87
CA GLY A 147 -4.84 9.94 11.63
C GLY A 147 -3.97 10.71 10.62
N ARG A 148 -2.64 10.50 10.65
CA ARG A 148 -1.71 11.12 9.69
C ARG A 148 -1.90 10.53 8.30
N LEU A 149 -2.05 9.21 8.23
CA LEU A 149 -2.29 8.50 6.97
C LEU A 149 -3.64 8.86 6.36
N HIS A 150 -4.68 9.03 7.18
CA HIS A 150 -5.97 9.51 6.70
C HIS A 150 -5.83 10.85 5.96
N ALA A 151 -5.15 11.82 6.57
CA ALA A 151 -4.90 13.10 5.91
C ALA A 151 -4.17 12.92 4.58
N LEU A 152 -3.11 12.10 4.55
CA LEU A 152 -2.34 11.83 3.34
C LEU A 152 -3.14 11.14 2.22
N PHE A 153 -4.05 10.21 2.53
CA PHE A 153 -4.84 9.52 1.50
C PHE A 153 -6.02 10.36 0.99
N PHE A 154 -6.55 11.28 1.81
CA PHE A 154 -7.75 12.05 1.48
C PHE A 154 -7.49 13.54 1.19
N GLY A 155 -6.24 13.98 1.20
CA GLY A 155 -5.88 15.35 0.84
C GLY A 155 -6.11 16.38 1.95
N GLU A 156 -6.17 15.95 3.21
CA GLU A 156 -6.42 16.82 4.37
C GLU A 156 -5.11 17.28 5.05
N PHE A 157 -3.98 17.19 4.36
CA PHE A 157 -2.69 17.70 4.83
C PHE A 157 -2.57 19.20 4.47
N GLY A 158 -2.49 20.07 5.48
CA GLY A 158 -2.29 21.52 5.27
C GLY A 158 -3.30 22.49 5.89
N GLU A 159 -4.03 22.11 6.96
CA GLU A 159 -4.75 23.06 7.82
C GLU A 159 -3.90 23.61 8.99
#